data_AF-A0A183DTN4-F1
#
_entry.id   AF-A0A183DTN4-F1
#
_cell.length_a   1.000
_cell.length_b   1.000
_cell.length_c   1.000
_cell.angle_alpha   90.00
_cell.angle_beta   90.00
_cell.angle_gamma   90.00
#
_symmetry.space_group_name_H-M   'P 1'
#
loop_
_entity.id
_entity.type
_entity.pdbx_description
1 polymer ?
#
loop_
_entity_poly.entity_id
_entity_poly.type
_entity_poly.pdbx_seq_one_letter_code
_entity_poly.pdbx_strand_id
1 'polypeptide(L)'
;LSDENISEWLSPCKCLGTIKWVHTSCFEQWMDVAANPMKYRCAICSYVYRRQWKLKPYKLWHWPRLNLGFSDILEIYIDISLTYRLFRDLPRCLDSKISFMVYSGFALLWKIFVGTNARLSFYLNLGHNLAASISYFTVLNAI
;
A
#
# COMPACT_ATOMS: atom_id res chain seq x y z
N LEU A 1 25.61 24.82 -0.84
CA LEU A 1 25.38 26.03 -0.03
C LEU A 1 23.96 26.49 -0.36
N SER A 2 22.89 26.20 0.37
CA SER A 2 22.65 25.56 1.66
C SER A 2 21.13 25.25 1.65
N ASP A 3 20.73 24.01 1.33
CA ASP A 3 19.36 23.53 1.63
C ASP A 3 19.29 23.25 3.14
N GLU A 4 19.49 24.30 3.93
CA GLU A 4 19.24 24.27 5.36
C GLU A 4 17.74 24.08 5.57
N ASN A 5 17.38 22.84 5.88
CA ASN A 5 16.85 22.53 7.21
C ASN A 5 15.67 23.39 7.71
N ILE A 6 14.73 23.79 6.85
CA ILE A 6 13.34 23.95 7.34
C ILE A 6 12.70 22.57 7.28
N SER A 7 13.16 21.67 8.15
CA SER A 7 12.37 20.50 8.48
C SER A 7 11.04 21.00 9.01
N GLU A 8 9.96 20.74 8.27
CA GLU A 8 8.62 21.24 8.57
C GLU A 8 8.26 20.89 10.01
N TRP A 9 7.76 21.87 10.77
CA TRP A 9 7.31 21.64 12.13
C TRP A 9 5.94 20.97 12.13
N LEU A 10 5.83 19.90 12.90
CA LEU A 10 4.63 19.09 13.06
C LEU A 10 4.16 19.18 14.53
N SER A 11 2.84 19.24 14.71
CA SER A 11 2.17 19.08 15.99
C SER A 11 1.38 17.77 16.05
N PRO A 12 2.02 16.62 16.27
CA PRO A 12 1.34 15.33 16.11
C PRO A 12 0.28 15.07 17.20
N CYS A 13 0.33 15.79 18.33
CA CYS A 13 -0.56 15.57 19.47
C CYS A 13 -1.01 16.88 20.15
N LYS A 14 -1.92 16.77 21.11
CA LYS A 14 -2.50 17.90 21.88
C LYS A 14 -1.72 18.25 23.15
N CYS A 15 -0.45 17.88 23.24
CA CYS A 15 0.38 18.27 24.38
C CYS A 15 0.54 19.80 24.46
N LEU A 16 0.81 20.30 25.67
CA LEU A 16 0.96 21.73 25.94
C LEU A 16 2.44 22.14 25.93
N GLY A 17 2.71 23.42 25.64
CA GLY A 17 4.06 23.96 25.62
C GLY A 17 4.87 23.57 24.38
N THR A 18 6.20 23.52 24.54
CA THR A 18 7.16 23.27 23.45
C THR A 18 7.20 21.80 23.01
N ILE A 19 6.85 20.85 23.88
CA ILE A 19 6.86 19.41 23.59
C ILE A 19 5.87 18.99 22.50
N LYS A 20 4.94 19.87 22.13
CA LYS A 20 3.99 19.61 21.04
C LYS A 20 4.64 19.73 19.66
N TRP A 21 5.73 20.48 19.53
CA TRP A 21 6.38 20.77 18.26
C TRP A 21 7.55 19.82 18.03
N VAL A 22 7.51 19.10 16.91
CA VAL A 22 8.56 18.16 16.51
C VAL A 22 8.81 18.36 15.02
N HIS A 23 10.05 18.25 14.57
CA HIS A 23 10.33 18.21 13.14
C HIS A 23 9.71 16.96 12.49
N THR A 24 9.10 17.10 11.32
CA THR A 24 8.50 15.98 10.58
C THR A 24 9.48 14.82 10.40
N SER A 25 10.72 15.11 10.01
CA SER A 25 11.78 14.08 9.82
C SER A 25 12.16 13.36 11.10
N CYS A 26 12.33 14.09 12.21
CA CYS A 26 12.63 13.50 13.52
C CYS A 26 11.48 12.61 14.01
N PHE A 27 10.24 13.02 13.75
CA PHE A 27 9.05 12.26 14.13
C PHE A 27 8.87 10.99 13.29
N GLU A 28 9.16 11.05 11.99
CA GLU A 28 9.18 9.88 11.09
C GLU A 28 10.25 8.87 11.54
N GLN A 29 11.48 9.33 11.82
CA GLN A 29 12.55 8.45 12.33
C GLN A 29 12.19 7.83 13.70
N TRP A 30 11.55 8.60 14.58
CA TRP A 30 11.04 8.07 15.85
C TRP A 30 9.96 7.00 15.63
N MET A 31 9.06 7.20 14.66
CA MET A 31 8.03 6.21 14.29
C MET A 31 8.62 4.90 13.79
N ASP A 32 9.78 4.91 13.16
CA ASP A 32 10.42 3.67 12.70
C ASP A 32 10.89 2.79 13.87
N VAL A 33 11.49 3.42 14.90
CA VAL A 33 12.07 2.72 16.05
C VAL A 33 11.13 2.53 17.24
N ALA A 34 10.05 3.31 17.34
CA ALA A 34 9.14 3.25 18.48
C ALA A 34 8.40 1.90 18.62
N ALA A 35 7.99 1.56 19.83
CA ALA A 35 7.15 0.37 20.05
C ALA A 35 5.75 0.58 19.43
N ASN A 36 5.12 -0.50 18.94
CA ASN A 36 3.79 -0.47 18.32
C ASN A 36 2.75 0.42 19.03
N PRO A 37 2.51 0.33 20.36
CA PRO A 37 1.52 1.19 20.99
C PRO A 37 1.84 2.69 20.84
N MET A 38 3.11 3.07 20.96
CA MET A 38 3.57 4.45 20.83
C MET A 38 3.50 4.96 19.40
N LYS A 39 3.54 4.09 18.39
CA LYS A 39 3.36 4.52 17.00
C LYS A 39 1.98 5.12 16.78
N TYR A 40 0.93 4.61 17.43
CA TYR A 40 -0.47 5.01 17.14
C TYR A 40 -1.02 6.09 18.07
N ARG A 41 -0.47 6.23 19.28
CA ARG A 41 -0.93 7.20 20.27
C ARG A 41 0.23 7.88 21.00
N CYS A 42 0.03 9.13 21.39
CA CYS A 42 0.96 9.85 22.24
C CYS A 42 1.07 9.19 23.63
N ALA A 43 2.30 8.99 24.11
CA ALA A 43 2.54 8.41 25.44
C ALA A 43 2.16 9.34 26.60
N ILE A 44 2.05 10.65 26.35
CA ILE A 44 1.79 11.67 27.38
C ILE A 44 0.30 11.98 27.47
N CYS A 45 -0.28 12.47 26.37
CA CYS A 45 -1.68 12.90 26.35
C CYS A 45 -2.65 11.85 25.81
N SER A 46 -2.18 10.65 25.45
CA SER A 46 -2.98 9.55 24.87
C SER A 46 -3.72 9.91 23.56
N TYR A 47 -3.40 11.05 22.93
CA TYR A 47 -3.99 11.45 21.67
C TYR A 47 -3.60 10.48 20.54
N VAL A 48 -4.60 10.03 19.77
CA VAL A 48 -4.40 9.15 18.61
C VAL A 48 -3.92 9.99 17.42
N TYR A 49 -2.76 9.64 16.88
CA TYR A 49 -2.17 10.37 15.76
C TYR A 49 -3.06 10.29 14.53
N ARG A 50 -3.29 11.42 13.87
CA ARG A 50 -3.99 11.49 12.58
C ARG A 50 -2.99 11.23 11.48
N ARG A 51 -3.29 10.32 10.56
CA ARG A 51 -2.36 9.89 9.51
C ARG A 51 -3.05 9.95 8.16
N GLN A 52 -2.32 10.33 7.12
CA GLN A 52 -2.86 10.37 5.77
C GLN A 52 -1.80 10.03 4.73
N TRP A 53 -2.25 9.49 3.60
CA TRP A 53 -1.44 9.36 2.41
C TRP A 53 -1.43 10.67 1.66
N LYS A 54 -0.23 11.18 1.36
CA LYS A 54 -0.05 12.34 0.49
C LYS A 54 0.73 11.93 -0.75
N LEU A 55 0.36 12.54 -1.87
CA LEU A 55 1.17 12.46 -3.07
C LEU A 55 2.44 13.27 -2.87
N LYS A 56 3.56 12.70 -3.31
CA LYS A 56 4.80 13.45 -3.45
C LYS A 56 4.59 14.52 -4.52
N PRO A 57 5.28 15.67 -4.43
CA PRO A 57 5.41 16.57 -5.56
C PRO A 57 5.94 15.82 -6.80
N TYR A 58 5.45 16.18 -7.99
CA TYR A 58 5.81 15.52 -9.25
C TYR A 58 7.33 15.42 -9.49
N LYS A 59 8.11 16.40 -8.99
CA LYS A 59 9.58 16.42 -9.10
C LYS A 59 10.27 15.29 -8.33
N LEU A 60 9.61 14.75 -7.31
CA LEU A 60 10.11 13.68 -6.45
C LEU A 60 9.55 12.30 -6.84
N TRP A 61 8.74 12.24 -7.90
CA TRP A 61 8.28 10.97 -8.45
C TRP A 61 9.47 10.31 -9.13
N HIS A 62 9.67 9.04 -8.82
CA HIS A 62 10.69 8.24 -9.47
C HIS A 62 10.06 6.94 -9.95
N TRP A 63 10.72 6.32 -10.92
CA TRP A 63 10.35 4.97 -11.32
C TRP A 63 10.81 4.00 -10.23
N PRO A 64 9.93 3.12 -9.72
CA PRO A 64 10.36 2.09 -8.80
C PRO A 64 11.24 1.08 -9.55
N ARG A 65 12.20 0.47 -8.84
CA ARG A 65 13.02 -0.60 -9.40
C ARG A 65 12.19 -1.88 -9.48
N LEU A 66 11.48 -2.04 -10.59
CA LEU A 66 10.76 -3.26 -10.91
C LEU A 66 11.76 -4.26 -11.50
N ASN A 67 12.26 -5.18 -10.69
CA ASN A 67 13.09 -6.30 -11.14
C ASN A 67 12.22 -7.39 -11.79
N LEU A 68 11.44 -7.01 -12.81
CA LEU A 68 10.55 -7.92 -13.52
C LEU A 68 11.29 -8.52 -14.71
N GLY A 69 11.40 -9.85 -14.73
CA GLY A 69 11.90 -10.60 -15.87
C GLY A 69 10.80 -10.87 -16.90
N PHE A 70 11.20 -11.43 -18.05
CA PHE A 70 10.26 -11.90 -19.07
C PHE A 70 9.29 -12.98 -18.53
N SER A 71 9.80 -13.88 -17.67
CA SER A 71 8.98 -14.91 -17.02
C SER A 71 7.89 -14.31 -16.15
N ASP A 72 8.21 -13.29 -15.34
CA ASP A 72 7.22 -12.62 -14.48
C ASP A 72 6.14 -11.93 -15.32
N ILE A 73 6.53 -11.28 -16.42
CA ILE A 73 5.57 -10.63 -17.33
C ILE A 73 4.63 -11.66 -17.97
N LEU A 74 5.18 -12.80 -18.41
CA LEU A 74 4.39 -13.89 -18.98
C LEU A 74 3.42 -14.47 -17.93
N GLU A 75 3.87 -14.66 -16.69
CA GLU A 75 3.03 -15.12 -15.59
C GLU A 75 1.89 -14.13 -15.29
N ILE A 76 2.19 -12.83 -15.21
CA ILE A 76 1.18 -11.78 -15.02
C ILE A 76 0.15 -11.81 -16.17
N TYR A 77 0.61 -11.95 -17.41
CA TYR A 77 -0.28 -12.03 -18.57
C TYR A 77 -1.20 -13.27 -18.51
N ILE A 78 -0.65 -14.43 -18.15
CA ILE A 78 -1.43 -15.66 -17.96
C ILE A 78 -2.45 -15.47 -16.84
N ASP A 79 -2.04 -14.95 -15.68
CA ASP A 79 -2.93 -14.68 -14.54
C ASP A 79 -4.09 -13.75 -14.92
N ILE A 80 -3.80 -12.65 -15.63
CA ILE A 80 -4.82 -11.72 -16.12
C ILE A 80 -5.77 -12.44 -17.10
N SER A 81 -5.24 -13.24 -18.02
CA SER A 81 -6.06 -13.95 -19.01
C SER A 81 -7.00 -14.99 -18.37
N LEU A 82 -6.53 -15.74 -17.37
CA LEU A 82 -7.31 -16.72 -16.62
C LEU A 82 -8.37 -16.04 -15.77
N THR A 83 -8.01 -14.93 -15.11
CA THR A 83 -8.93 -14.10 -14.32
C THR A 83 -10.03 -13.52 -15.20
N TYR A 84 -9.66 -12.91 -16.32
CA TYR A 84 -10.59 -12.34 -17.28
C TYR A 84 -11.56 -13.40 -17.83
N ARG A 85 -11.05 -14.58 -18.19
CA ARG A 85 -11.88 -15.69 -18.67
C ARG A 85 -12.89 -16.12 -17.60
N LEU A 86 -12.47 -16.25 -16.34
CA LEU A 86 -13.35 -16.60 -15.23
C LEU A 86 -14.48 -15.58 -15.07
N PHE A 87 -14.17 -14.28 -15.03
CA PHE A 87 -15.19 -13.24 -14.90
C PHE A 87 -16.11 -13.14 -16.12
N ARG A 88 -15.60 -13.35 -17.33
CA ARG A 88 -16.40 -13.32 -18.56
C ARG A 88 -17.33 -14.52 -18.71
N ASP A 89 -16.94 -15.67 -18.18
CA ASP A 89 -17.74 -16.90 -18.26
C ASP A 89 -18.79 -16.96 -17.12
N LEU A 90 -18.66 -16.15 -16.07
CA LEU A 90 -19.60 -16.06 -14.93
C LEU A 90 -21.06 -15.74 -15.36
N PRO A 91 -21.36 -14.71 -16.19
CA PRO A 91 -22.72 -14.44 -16.65
C PRO A 91 -23.31 -15.59 -17.47
N ARG A 92 -22.48 -16.33 -18.22
CA ARG A 92 -22.92 -17.50 -18.99
C ARG A 92 -23.31 -18.69 -18.10
N CYS A 93 -22.72 -18.80 -16.91
CA CYS A 93 -23.17 -19.75 -15.90
C CYS A 93 -24.53 -19.34 -15.31
N LEU A 94 -24.74 -18.04 -15.07
CA LEU A 94 -26.02 -17.51 -14.54
C LEU A 94 -27.17 -17.68 -15.54
N ASP A 95 -26.89 -17.57 -16.85
CA ASP A 95 -27.83 -17.83 -17.94
C ASP A 95 -28.07 -19.34 -18.22
N SER A 96 -27.51 -20.26 -17.41
CA SER A 96 -27.56 -21.73 -17.61
C SER A 96 -26.97 -22.22 -18.96
N LYS A 97 -26.12 -21.42 -19.61
CA LYS A 97 -25.47 -21.77 -20.90
C LYS A 97 -24.21 -22.62 -20.71
N ILE A 98 -23.63 -22.62 -19.52
CA ILE A 98 -22.47 -23.43 -19.11
C ILE A 98 -22.84 -24.15 -17.81
N SER A 99 -22.48 -25.43 -17.67
CA SER A 99 -22.78 -26.16 -16.45
C SER A 99 -21.99 -25.59 -15.26
N PHE A 100 -22.66 -25.48 -14.12
CA PHE A 100 -22.05 -24.98 -12.88
C PHE A 100 -20.78 -25.76 -12.50
N MET A 101 -20.75 -27.07 -12.79
CA MET A 101 -19.59 -27.93 -12.51
C MET A 101 -18.35 -27.54 -13.34
N VAL A 102 -18.54 -27.18 -14.61
CA VAL A 102 -17.44 -26.74 -15.49
C VAL A 102 -16.89 -25.38 -15.04
N TYR A 103 -17.78 -24.43 -14.71
CA TYR A 103 -17.38 -23.14 -14.16
C TYR A 103 -16.64 -23.29 -12.83
N SER A 104 -17.16 -24.14 -11.92
CA SER A 104 -16.52 -24.45 -10.64
C SER A 104 -15.12 -25.05 -10.82
N GLY A 105 -14.93 -25.96 -11.79
CA GLY A 105 -13.61 -26.50 -12.15
C GLY A 105 -12.62 -25.41 -12.59
N PHE A 106 -13.04 -24.49 -13.47
CA PHE A 106 -12.20 -23.35 -13.87
C PHE A 106 -11.88 -22.41 -12.69
N ALA A 107 -12.85 -22.16 -11.81
CA ALA A 107 -12.64 -21.33 -10.62
C ALA A 107 -11.65 -21.96 -9.63
N LEU A 108 -11.70 -23.28 -9.44
CA LEU A 108 -10.75 -24.01 -8.59
C LEU A 108 -9.34 -23.98 -9.18
N LEU A 109 -9.20 -24.20 -10.50
CA LEU A 109 -7.91 -24.08 -11.17
C LEU A 109 -7.35 -22.65 -11.06
N TRP A 110 -8.19 -21.64 -11.27
CA TRP A 110 -7.80 -20.24 -11.06
C TRP A 110 -7.34 -19.97 -9.62
N LYS A 111 -8.05 -20.52 -8.62
CA LYS A 111 -7.67 -20.39 -7.21
C LYS A 111 -6.31 -21.06 -6.90
N ILE A 112 -6.00 -22.19 -7.53
CA ILE A 112 -4.74 -22.91 -7.33
C ILE A 112 -3.56 -22.18 -7.96
N PHE A 113 -3.75 -21.52 -9.11
CA PHE A 113 -2.67 -20.83 -9.80
C PHE A 113 -2.54 -19.36 -9.36
N VAL A 114 -3.61 -18.58 -9.54
CA VAL A 114 -3.61 -17.12 -9.29
C VAL A 114 -3.93 -16.80 -7.83
N GLY A 115 -4.86 -17.56 -7.23
CA GLY A 115 -5.35 -17.33 -5.87
C GLY A 115 -4.42 -17.75 -4.73
N THR A 116 -3.14 -18.01 -5.02
CA THR A 116 -2.16 -18.39 -3.99
C THR A 116 -1.70 -17.18 -3.19
N ASN A 117 -1.40 -17.39 -1.90
CA ASN A 117 -0.86 -16.33 -1.03
C ASN A 117 0.46 -15.75 -1.57
N ALA A 118 1.27 -16.57 -2.26
CA ALA A 118 2.52 -16.13 -2.88
C ALA A 118 2.29 -15.13 -4.01
N ARG A 119 1.38 -15.44 -4.96
CA ARG A 119 1.00 -14.53 -6.05
C ARG A 119 0.37 -13.25 -5.52
N LEU A 120 -0.55 -13.36 -4.56
CA LEU A 120 -1.16 -12.19 -3.94
C LEU A 120 -0.11 -11.30 -3.26
N SER A 121 0.82 -11.88 -2.51
CA SER A 121 1.93 -11.14 -1.88
C SER A 121 2.81 -10.44 -2.92
N PHE A 122 3.12 -11.10 -4.03
CA PHE A 122 3.85 -10.50 -5.15
C PHE A 122 3.12 -9.27 -5.71
N TYR A 123 1.82 -9.38 -6.02
CA TYR A 123 1.02 -8.26 -6.52
C TYR A 123 0.87 -7.12 -5.52
N LEU A 124 0.69 -7.45 -4.23
CA LEU A 124 0.63 -6.46 -3.15
C LEU A 124 1.95 -5.71 -3.01
N ASN A 125 3.09 -6.40 -3.08
CA ASN A 125 4.40 -5.78 -3.02
C ASN A 125 4.68 -4.92 -4.26
N LEU A 126 4.30 -5.40 -5.45
CA LEU A 126 4.40 -4.63 -6.69
C LEU A 126 3.58 -3.33 -6.59
N GLY A 127 2.32 -3.43 -6.14
CA GLY A 127 1.45 -2.29 -5.89
C GLY A 127 1.99 -1.36 -4.82
N HIS A 128 2.53 -1.88 -3.72
CA HIS A 128 3.16 -1.09 -2.66
C HIS A 128 4.38 -0.32 -3.18
N ASN A 129 5.25 -0.94 -3.99
CA ASN A 129 6.42 -0.28 -4.57
C ASN A 129 6.04 0.83 -5.55
N LEU A 130 4.98 0.61 -6.35
CA LEU A 130 4.40 1.65 -7.21
C LEU A 130 3.80 2.79 -6.38
N ALA A 131 3.02 2.47 -5.36
CA ALA A 131 2.42 3.48 -4.47
C ALA A 131 3.50 4.29 -3.75
N ALA A 132 4.55 3.66 -3.23
CA ALA A 132 5.67 4.31 -2.55
C ALA A 132 6.50 5.20 -3.48
N SER A 133 6.47 4.98 -4.80
CA SER A 133 7.21 5.80 -5.77
C SER A 133 6.54 7.17 -6.00
N ILE A 134 5.22 7.25 -5.84
CA ILE A 134 4.42 8.47 -6.06
C ILE A 134 3.85 9.09 -4.78
N SER A 135 3.73 8.30 -3.71
CA SER A 135 3.10 8.71 -2.45
C SER A 135 3.97 8.40 -1.25
N TYR A 136 3.68 9.07 -0.15
CA TYR A 136 4.29 8.81 1.13
C TYR A 136 3.24 8.93 2.24
N PHE A 137 3.55 8.29 3.35
CA PHE A 137 2.71 8.28 4.53
C PHE A 137 3.18 9.36 5.49
N THR A 138 2.27 10.24 5.95
CA THR A 138 2.65 11.33 6.85
C THR A 138 1.61 11.53 7.96
N VAL A 139 2.07 12.07 9.09
CA VAL A 139 1.24 12.39 10.25
C VAL A 139 0.78 13.84 10.14
N LEU A 140 -0.46 14.08 10.56
CA LEU A 140 -1.12 15.37 10.53
C LEU A 140 -1.01 16.10 11.86
N ASN A 141 -1.05 17.43 11.78
CA ASN A 141 -1.23 18.30 12.92
C ASN A 141 -2.53 17.97 13.68
N ALA A 142 -2.45 17.90 15.00
CA ALA A 142 -3.59 17.78 15.88
C ALA A 142 -4.34 19.12 15.91
N ILE A 143 -5.57 19.11 15.41
CA ILE A 143 -6.53 20.22 15.49
C ILE A 143 -7.20 20.20 16.88
#